data_AF-A0A1D7YMC3-F1
#
_entry.id   AF-A0A1D7YMC3-F1
#
_cell.length_a   1.000
_cell.length_b   1.000
_cell.length_c   1.000
_cell.angle_alpha   90.00
_cell.angle_beta   90.00
_cell.angle_gamma   90.00
#
_symmetry.space_group_name_H-M   'P 1'
#
loop_
_entity.id
_entity.type
_entity.pdbx_description
1 polymer ?
#
loop_
_entity_poly.entity_id
_entity_poly.type
_entity_poly.pdbx_seq_one_letter_code
_entity_poly.pdbx_strand_id
1 'polypeptide(L)'
;MTLSGDDSEGFFINGRQFRMDSSVFSTPAKVNTIEEWTITNEAGEDHPFHIHTNSFQVMSINGVPQPFVGRQDTIPVPHAVNGVPGKVVIRIPFSDFTGKVMFHCHIAAHEDNGMMSYINVVD
;
A
#
# COMPACT_ATOMS: atom_id res chain seq x y z
N MET A 1 2.48 -5.56 3.92
CA MET A 1 2.60 -5.79 2.46
C MET A 1 3.95 -5.32 1.98
N THR A 2 4.44 -5.88 0.88
CA THR A 2 5.73 -5.57 0.27
C THR A 2 5.53 -4.98 -1.12
N LEU A 3 6.26 -3.92 -1.43
CA LEU A 3 6.44 -3.28 -2.72
C LEU A 3 7.83 -3.70 -3.22
N SER A 4 7.92 -4.21 -4.45
CA SER A 4 9.18 -4.71 -4.99
C SER A 4 9.22 -4.60 -6.51
N GLY A 5 10.45 -4.68 -7.03
CA GLY A 5 10.76 -4.60 -8.45
C GLY A 5 10.95 -3.16 -8.94
N ASP A 6 11.42 -3.03 -10.17
CA ASP A 6 11.74 -1.77 -10.84
C ASP A 6 11.48 -1.91 -12.35
N ASP A 7 11.86 -0.89 -13.13
CA ASP A 7 11.76 -0.87 -14.59
C ASP A 7 12.36 -2.10 -15.30
N SER A 8 13.30 -2.80 -14.67
CA SER A 8 13.99 -3.97 -15.25
C SER A 8 13.40 -5.31 -14.82
N GLU A 9 12.74 -5.37 -13.66
CA GLU A 9 12.23 -6.62 -13.07
C GLU A 9 10.69 -6.73 -13.11
N GLY A 10 10.00 -5.63 -13.38
CA GLY A 10 8.54 -5.49 -13.29
C GLY A 10 8.10 -5.01 -11.92
N PHE A 11 6.81 -4.70 -11.74
CA PHE A 11 6.33 -4.08 -10.51
C PHE A 11 5.32 -4.95 -9.77
N PHE A 12 5.56 -5.16 -8.48
CA PHE A 12 4.83 -6.16 -7.71
C PHE A 12 4.33 -5.62 -6.37
N ILE A 13 3.20 -6.19 -5.94
CA ILE A 13 2.75 -6.12 -4.55
C ILE A 13 2.68 -7.54 -3.99
N ASN A 14 3.34 -7.79 -2.87
CA ASN A 14 3.49 -9.13 -2.26
C ASN A 14 3.93 -10.19 -3.30
N GLY A 15 4.88 -9.83 -4.17
CA GLY A 15 5.42 -10.71 -5.22
C GLY A 15 4.45 -11.04 -6.36
N ARG A 16 3.34 -10.30 -6.50
CA ARG A 16 2.34 -10.52 -7.56
C ARG A 16 2.04 -9.22 -8.32
N GLN A 17 1.92 -9.33 -9.63
CA GLN A 17 1.31 -8.30 -10.47
C GLN A 17 -0.22 -8.32 -10.34
N PHE A 18 -0.84 -7.21 -10.68
CA PHE A 18 -2.28 -7.04 -10.64
C PHE A 18 -3.02 -8.15 -11.40
N ARG A 19 -4.09 -8.63 -10.76
CA ARG A 19 -5.08 -9.52 -11.37
C ARG A 19 -6.48 -9.07 -10.99
N MET A 20 -7.36 -8.95 -11.98
CA MET A 20 -8.76 -8.55 -11.77
C MET A 20 -9.55 -9.55 -10.89
N ASP A 21 -9.17 -10.83 -10.96
CA ASP A 21 -9.83 -11.96 -10.30
C ASP A 21 -9.22 -12.34 -8.94
N SER A 22 -8.10 -11.72 -8.54
CA SER A 22 -7.35 -12.15 -7.36
C SER A 22 -6.69 -10.98 -6.63
N SER A 23 -6.95 -10.87 -5.33
CA SER A 23 -6.29 -9.92 -4.43
C SER A 23 -4.96 -10.47 -3.90
N VAL A 24 -4.04 -9.55 -3.56
CA VAL A 24 -2.85 -9.88 -2.79
C VAL A 24 -3.15 -10.31 -1.34
N PHE A 25 -4.34 -9.99 -0.82
CA PHE A 25 -4.84 -10.39 0.48
C PHE A 25 -5.88 -11.52 0.33
N SER A 26 -5.71 -12.60 1.10
CA SER A 26 -6.70 -13.68 1.18
C SER A 26 -7.86 -13.37 2.11
N THR A 27 -7.64 -12.50 3.10
CA THR A 27 -8.62 -12.14 4.13
C THR A 27 -9.18 -10.76 3.80
N PRO A 28 -10.52 -10.59 3.79
CA PRO A 28 -11.12 -9.28 3.60
C PRO A 28 -10.96 -8.40 4.86
N ALA A 29 -10.97 -7.08 4.66
CA ALA A 29 -11.18 -6.12 5.73
C ALA A 29 -12.67 -6.09 6.11
N LYS A 30 -12.96 -5.64 7.34
CA LYS A 30 -14.33 -5.42 7.79
C LYS A 30 -14.68 -3.94 7.85
N VAL A 31 -15.86 -3.59 7.37
CA VAL A 31 -16.41 -2.25 7.57
C VAL A 31 -16.60 -1.97 9.07
N ASN A 32 -16.54 -0.70 9.44
CA ASN A 32 -16.51 -0.20 10.81
C ASN A 32 -15.33 -0.70 11.66
N THR A 33 -14.22 -1.10 11.03
CA THR A 33 -12.98 -1.46 11.73
C THR A 33 -11.80 -0.58 11.32
N ILE A 34 -10.72 -0.67 12.10
CA ILE A 34 -9.45 -0.02 11.82
C ILE A 34 -8.42 -1.11 11.59
N GLU A 35 -7.69 -1.03 10.48
CA GLU A 35 -6.52 -1.87 10.24
C GLU A 35 -5.24 -1.03 10.34
N GLU A 36 -4.17 -1.67 10.80
CA GLU A 36 -2.82 -1.12 10.75
C GLU A 36 -2.01 -1.91 9.73
N TRP A 37 -1.52 -1.22 8.69
CA TRP A 37 -0.73 -1.84 7.64
C TRP A 37 0.72 -1.39 7.76
N THR A 38 1.63 -2.33 7.69
CA THR A 38 3.05 -2.06 7.42
C THR A 38 3.31 -2.27 5.94
N ILE A 39 3.70 -1.20 5.25
CA ILE A 39 4.09 -1.21 3.84
C ILE A 39 5.61 -1.18 3.80
N THR A 40 6.22 -2.21 3.23
CA THR A 40 7.68 -2.35 3.10
C THR A 40 8.04 -2.18 1.63
N ASN A 41 9.06 -1.39 1.33
CA ASN A 41 9.59 -1.24 -0.01
C ASN A 41 11.01 -1.82 -0.08
N GLU A 42 11.15 -2.88 -0.86
CA GLU A 42 12.41 -3.60 -1.08
C GLU A 42 13.15 -3.12 -2.33
N ALA A 43 12.51 -2.28 -3.17
CA ALA A 43 13.07 -1.79 -4.41
C ALA A 43 14.09 -0.66 -4.20
N GLY A 44 14.88 -0.40 -5.23
CA GLY A 44 15.87 0.69 -5.28
C GLY A 44 15.28 2.08 -5.55
N GLU A 45 13.96 2.21 -5.66
CA GLU A 45 13.24 3.45 -5.92
C GLU A 45 12.05 3.67 -4.99
N ASP A 46 11.66 4.94 -4.80
CA ASP A 46 10.53 5.29 -3.95
C ASP A 46 9.22 4.93 -4.65
N HIS A 47 8.31 4.28 -3.93
CA HIS A 47 6.99 3.96 -4.45
C HIS A 47 5.90 4.68 -3.65
N PRO A 48 5.18 5.66 -4.23
CA PRO A 48 4.05 6.29 -3.57
C PRO A 48 2.87 5.31 -3.48
N PHE A 49 2.58 4.81 -2.28
CA PHE A 49 1.40 3.98 -2.03
C PHE A 49 0.16 4.86 -1.98
N HIS A 50 -0.87 4.49 -2.74
CA HIS A 50 -2.20 5.11 -2.74
C HIS A 50 -3.30 4.09 -2.49
N ILE A 51 -4.37 4.47 -1.77
CA ILE A 51 -5.58 3.66 -1.57
C ILE A 51 -6.83 4.48 -1.87
N HIS A 52 -7.77 3.86 -2.61
CA HIS A 52 -9.03 4.47 -3.01
C HIS A 52 -10.03 4.46 -1.85
N THR A 53 -11.03 5.34 -1.88
CA THR A 53 -12.17 5.43 -0.94
C THR A 53 -11.81 5.78 0.51
N ASN A 54 -10.75 5.19 1.04
CA ASN A 54 -10.28 5.33 2.41
C ASN A 54 -9.08 6.26 2.45
N SER A 55 -8.98 7.07 3.50
CA SER A 55 -7.73 7.74 3.86
C SER A 55 -7.13 7.13 5.12
N PHE A 56 -5.86 7.37 5.40
CA PHE A 56 -5.13 6.77 6.51
C PHE A 56 -4.33 7.80 7.30
N GLN A 57 -3.98 7.46 8.53
CA GLN A 57 -2.98 8.18 9.30
C GLN A 57 -1.62 7.50 9.14
N VAL A 58 -0.57 8.27 8.86
CA VAL A 58 0.82 7.78 8.93
C VAL A 58 1.26 7.72 10.38
N MET A 59 1.70 6.54 10.82
CA MET A 59 2.13 6.27 12.20
C MET A 59 3.65 6.37 12.33
N SER A 60 4.40 5.79 11.39
CA SER A 60 5.86 5.87 11.36
C SER A 60 6.42 5.70 9.96
N ILE A 61 7.62 6.26 9.74
CA ILE A 61 8.43 6.09 8.54
C ILE A 61 9.82 5.61 9.00
N ASN A 62 10.27 4.46 8.50
CA ASN A 62 11.54 3.82 8.88
C ASN A 62 11.73 3.71 10.41
N GLY A 63 10.65 3.42 11.13
CA GLY A 63 10.65 3.30 12.59
C GLY A 63 10.58 4.64 13.35
N VAL A 64 10.62 5.78 12.65
CA VAL A 64 10.48 7.11 13.24
C VAL A 64 8.99 7.48 13.31
N PRO A 65 8.41 7.66 14.51
CA PRO A 65 7.02 8.07 14.65
C PRO A 65 6.75 9.40 13.95
N GLN A 66 5.62 9.51 13.28
CA GLN A 66 5.20 10.74 12.61
C GLN A 66 4.16 11.50 13.43
N PRO A 67 4.21 12.84 13.48
CA PRO A 67 3.15 13.62 14.09
C PRO A 67 1.85 13.47 13.29
N PHE A 68 0.71 13.61 13.96
CA PHE A 68 -0.57 13.65 13.27
C PHE A 68 -0.73 15.00 12.55
N VAL A 69 -0.71 14.97 11.22
CA VAL A 69 -0.89 16.15 10.35
C VAL A 69 -2.18 16.08 9.53
N GLY A 70 -3.05 15.12 9.83
CA GLY A 70 -4.25 14.81 9.04
C GLY A 70 -4.20 13.42 8.41
N ARG A 71 -5.32 13.02 7.82
CA ARG A 71 -5.42 11.79 7.03
C ARG A 71 -4.99 12.06 5.60
N GLN A 72 -4.30 11.09 5.01
CA GLN A 72 -3.78 11.13 3.64
C GLN A 72 -4.29 9.90 2.89
N ASP A 73 -4.33 9.94 1.57
CA ASP A 73 -4.66 8.79 0.71
C ASP A 73 -3.43 8.28 -0.05
N THR A 74 -2.35 9.06 -0.09
CA THR A 74 -1.08 8.72 -0.74
C THR A 74 0.12 9.05 0.15
N ILE A 75 1.14 8.17 0.17
CA ILE A 75 2.41 8.41 0.87
C ILE A 75 3.58 7.77 0.11
N PRO A 76 4.70 8.48 -0.11
CA PRO A 76 5.95 7.87 -0.58
C PRO A 76 6.46 6.82 0.41
N VAL A 77 6.65 5.59 -0.05
CA VAL A 77 7.34 4.54 0.72
C VAL A 77 8.80 4.55 0.30
N PRO A 78 9.73 4.94 1.18
CA PRO A 78 11.14 5.12 0.81
C PRO A 78 11.76 3.85 0.23
N HIS A 79 12.68 3.99 -0.71
CA HIS A 79 13.47 2.89 -1.27
C HIS A 79 14.37 2.20 -0.23
N ALA A 80 14.84 1.02 -0.59
CA ALA A 80 15.83 0.30 0.17
C ALA A 80 17.21 0.97 0.09
N VAL A 81 17.88 1.13 1.23
CA VAL A 81 19.23 1.70 1.31
C VAL A 81 20.17 0.68 1.95
N ASN A 82 21.27 0.34 1.28
CA ASN A 82 22.24 -0.66 1.75
C ASN A 82 21.59 -2.01 2.13
N GLY A 83 20.60 -2.45 1.34
CA GLY A 83 19.86 -3.70 1.58
C GLY A 83 18.85 -3.61 2.73
N VAL A 84 18.63 -2.44 3.32
CA VAL A 84 17.60 -2.22 4.35
C VAL A 84 16.35 -1.64 3.68
N PRO A 85 15.21 -2.37 3.66
CA PRO A 85 13.97 -1.89 3.05
C PRO A 85 13.40 -0.65 3.75
N GLY A 86 12.83 0.26 2.99
CA GLY A 86 12.03 1.35 3.55
C GLY A 86 10.68 0.85 4.05
N LYS A 87 10.14 1.50 5.08
CA LYS A 87 8.92 1.08 5.75
C LYS A 87 8.03 2.27 6.12
N VAL A 88 6.74 2.12 5.89
CA VAL A 88 5.72 3.04 6.38
C VAL A 88 4.65 2.23 7.12
N VAL A 89 4.29 2.68 8.33
CA VAL A 89 3.15 2.12 9.08
C VAL A 89 1.99 3.09 8.99
N ILE A 90 0.83 2.61 8.54
CA ILE A 90 -0.40 3.41 8.39
C ILE A 90 -1.57 2.79 9.15
N ARG A 91 -2.53 3.62 9.56
CA ARG A 91 -3.83 3.18 10.12
C ARG A 91 -4.97 3.63 9.24
N ILE A 92 -5.79 2.67 8.82
CA ILE A 92 -6.87 2.84 7.85
C ILE A 92 -8.20 2.51 8.55
N PRO A 93 -9.11 3.48 8.75
CA PRO A 93 -10.48 3.18 9.13
C PRO A 93 -11.31 2.85 7.88
N PHE A 94 -11.87 1.65 7.85
CA PHE A 94 -12.83 1.20 6.84
C PHE A 94 -14.24 1.57 7.30
N SER A 95 -14.72 2.77 6.98
CA SER A 95 -15.88 3.36 7.66
C SER A 95 -17.24 3.04 7.03
N ASP A 96 -17.39 3.18 5.71
CA ASP A 96 -18.71 3.34 5.08
C ASP A 96 -18.86 2.67 3.70
N PHE A 97 -17.82 2.00 3.22
CA PHE A 97 -17.83 1.33 1.91
C PHE A 97 -17.54 -0.16 2.04
N THR A 98 -18.42 -0.98 1.46
CA THR A 98 -18.19 -2.41 1.22
C THR A 98 -17.97 -2.64 -0.28
N GLY A 99 -17.07 -3.58 -0.62
CA GLY A 99 -16.67 -3.86 -1.99
C GLY A 99 -15.15 -3.88 -2.17
N LYS A 100 -14.70 -3.82 -3.43
CA LYS A 100 -13.27 -3.78 -3.76
C LYS A 100 -12.74 -2.37 -3.57
N VAL A 101 -11.77 -2.21 -2.68
CA VAL A 101 -10.99 -0.97 -2.51
C VAL A 101 -9.64 -1.16 -3.15
N MET A 102 -9.37 -0.40 -4.21
CA MET A 102 -8.10 -0.47 -4.95
C MET A 102 -6.98 0.21 -4.16
N PHE A 103 -5.76 -0.31 -4.32
CA PHE A 103 -4.55 0.37 -3.89
C PHE A 103 -3.41 0.03 -4.84
N HIS A 104 -2.49 0.97 -5.03
CA HIS A 104 -1.44 0.85 -6.04
C HIS A 104 -0.28 1.79 -5.77
N CYS A 105 0.82 1.59 -6.50
CA CYS A 105 1.80 2.64 -6.70
C CYS A 105 1.15 3.79 -7.51
N HIS A 106 1.35 5.03 -7.09
CA HIS A 106 0.80 6.20 -7.75
C HIS A 106 1.73 6.78 -8.86
N ILE A 107 2.77 6.03 -9.24
CA ILE A 107 3.48 6.25 -10.49
C ILE A 107 2.70 5.49 -11.56
N ALA A 108 2.05 6.23 -12.47
CA ALA A 108 1.10 5.66 -13.44
C ALA A 108 1.71 4.50 -14.25
N ALA A 109 2.97 4.65 -14.69
CA ALA A 109 3.66 3.59 -15.41
C ALA A 109 3.81 2.31 -14.57
N HIS A 110 4.02 2.42 -13.26
CA HIS A 110 4.19 1.25 -12.38
C HIS A 110 2.85 0.59 -12.08
N GLU A 111 1.79 1.39 -11.89
CA GLU A 111 0.41 0.92 -11.79
C GLU A 111 -0.01 0.12 -13.03
N ASP A 112 0.15 0.70 -14.23
CA ASP A 112 -0.21 0.08 -15.50
C ASP A 112 0.57 -1.21 -15.77
N ASN A 113 1.82 -1.30 -15.28
CA ASN A 113 2.67 -2.49 -15.39
C ASN A 113 2.50 -3.48 -14.20
N GLY A 114 1.47 -3.30 -13.38
CA GLY A 114 0.97 -4.32 -12.47
C GLY A 114 1.15 -4.04 -10.98
N MET A 115 1.66 -2.87 -10.57
CA MET A 115 1.84 -2.49 -9.16
C MET A 115 0.53 -2.05 -8.49
N MET A 116 -0.49 -2.89 -8.61
CA MET A 116 -1.83 -2.63 -8.16
C MET A 116 -2.45 -3.88 -7.54
N SER A 117 -3.30 -3.69 -6.56
CA SER A 117 -4.19 -4.72 -6.06
C SER A 117 -5.44 -4.09 -5.46
N TYR A 118 -6.25 -4.90 -4.79
CA TYR A 118 -7.43 -4.45 -4.06
C TYR A 118 -7.57 -5.23 -2.77
N ILE A 119 -8.29 -4.68 -1.80
CA ILE A 119 -8.82 -5.40 -0.66
C ILE A 119 -10.34 -5.46 -0.74
N ASN A 120 -10.93 -6.61 -0.43
CA ASN A 120 -12.38 -6.70 -0.27
C ASN A 120 -12.73 -6.18 1.13
N VAL A 121 -13.66 -5.23 1.21
CA VAL A 121 -14.26 -4.78 2.47
C VAL A 121 -15.65 -5.39 2.57
N VAL A 122 -15.92 -6.11 3.66
CA VAL A 122 -17.18 -6.83 3.90
C VAL A 122 -17.79 -6.43 5.25
N ASP A 123 -19.04 -6.82 5.49
CA ASP A 123 -19.71 -6.65 6.79
C ASP A 123 -19.17 -7.60 7.89
#